data_AF-A0A0K1K0D9-F1
#
_entry.id   AF-A0A0K1K0D9-F1
#
_cell.length_a   1.000
_cell.length_b   1.000
_cell.length_c   1.000
_cell.angle_alpha   90.00
_cell.angle_beta   90.00
_cell.angle_gamma   90.00
#
_symmetry.space_group_name_H-M   'P 1'
#
loop_
_entity.id
_entity.type
_entity.pdbx_description
1 polymer ?
#
loop_
_entity_poly.entity_id
_entity_poly.type
_entity_poly.pdbx_seq_one_letter_code
_entity_poly.pdbx_strand_id
1 'polypeptide(L)'
;MLMRGEGDPMRIKIPDFETFAEQLAYGQLMSARQQVLERILAKRFGPLPEDYLWQMEWGATEYFDLWADRFADGLSLEEIFADGPED
;
A
#
# COMPACT_ATOMS: atom_id res chain seq x y z
N MET A 1 30.61 6.77 -4.54
CA MET A 1 29.79 7.12 -5.71
C MET A 1 29.53 5.82 -6.45
N LEU A 2 28.40 5.13 -6.36
CA LEU A 2 27.03 5.41 -5.90
C LEU A 2 26.66 4.33 -4.85
N MET A 3 26.10 4.73 -3.70
CA MET A 3 25.44 3.79 -2.77
C MET A 3 23.99 3.67 -3.24
N ARG A 4 23.65 2.55 -3.90
CA ARG A 4 22.26 2.17 -4.16
C ARG A 4 21.72 1.64 -2.84
N GLY A 5 20.72 2.30 -2.26
CA GLY A 5 20.07 1.86 -1.03
C GLY A 5 19.48 0.46 -1.25
N GLU A 6 20.05 -0.54 -0.59
CA GLU A 6 19.42 -1.85 -0.43
C GLU A 6 18.53 -1.77 0.81
N GLY A 7 17.36 -1.17 0.65
CA GLY A 7 16.20 -1.43 1.50
C GLY A 7 15.32 -2.39 0.74
N ASP A 8 15.13 -3.60 1.27
CA ASP A 8 14.24 -4.64 0.72
C ASP A 8 12.85 -4.02 0.46
N PRO A 9 12.43 -3.81 -0.79
CA PRO A 9 11.23 -3.04 -1.07
C PRO A 9 10.03 -3.91 -0.71
N MET A 10 9.52 -3.69 0.50
CA MET A 10 8.36 -4.35 1.09
C MET A 10 8.60 -5.83 1.42
N ARG A 11 8.99 -6.11 2.68
CA ARG A 11 8.69 -7.40 3.30
C ARG A 11 7.19 -7.56 3.39
N ILE A 12 6.57 -8.10 2.33
CA ILE A 12 5.15 -8.39 2.30
C ILE A 12 4.88 -9.48 3.35
N LYS A 13 4.32 -9.09 4.49
CA LYS A 13 3.79 -10.04 5.48
C LYS A 13 2.47 -10.58 4.95
N ILE A 14 2.55 -11.67 4.18
CA ILE A 14 1.36 -12.46 3.82
C ILE A 14 0.99 -13.28 5.05
N PRO A 15 -0.26 -13.21 5.56
CA PRO A 15 -0.68 -14.05 6.66
C PRO A 15 -0.57 -15.54 6.30
N ASP A 16 -0.26 -16.37 7.29
CA ASP A 16 -0.46 -17.81 7.15
C ASP A 16 -1.96 -18.11 7.09
N PHE A 17 -2.36 -18.94 6.13
CA PHE A 17 -3.76 -19.36 5.97
C PHE A 17 -3.87 -20.86 6.28
N GLU A 18 -4.84 -21.23 7.12
CA GLU A 18 -5.16 -22.63 7.40
C GLU A 18 -6.01 -23.24 6.29
N THR A 19 -6.78 -22.41 5.57
CA THR A 19 -7.67 -22.85 4.50
C THR A 19 -7.59 -22.00 3.24
N PHE A 20 -7.96 -22.60 2.10
CA PHE A 20 -8.13 -21.86 0.85
C PHE A 20 -9.22 -20.78 0.93
N ALA A 21 -10.26 -21.00 1.74
CA ALA A 21 -11.32 -20.03 1.93
C ALA A 21 -10.79 -18.75 2.61
N GLU A 22 -9.90 -18.88 3.60
CA GLU A 22 -9.22 -17.75 4.24
C GLU A 22 -8.31 -17.01 3.26
N GLN A 23 -7.52 -17.74 2.47
CA GLN A 23 -6.67 -17.14 1.45
C GLN A 23 -7.47 -16.33 0.42
N LEU A 24 -8.59 -16.89 -0.06
CA LEU A 24 -9.47 -16.21 -1.00
C LEU A 24 -10.12 -14.97 -0.38
N ALA A 25 -10.63 -15.09 0.85
CA ALA A 25 -11.23 -13.99 1.59
C ALA A 25 -10.22 -12.85 1.82
N TYR A 26 -8.97 -13.19 2.15
CA TYR A 26 -7.89 -12.22 2.27
C TYR A 26 -7.62 -11.51 0.94
N GLY A 27 -7.50 -12.25 -0.17
CA GLY A 27 -7.31 -11.65 -1.49
C GLY A 27 -8.45 -10.69 -1.90
N GLN A 28 -9.69 -11.04 -1.60
CA GLN A 28 -10.85 -10.17 -1.84
C GLN A 28 -10.82 -8.91 -0.98
N LEU A 29 -10.47 -9.04 0.31
CA LEU A 29 -10.34 -7.91 1.23
C LEU A 29 -9.24 -6.94 0.74
N MET A 30 -8.09 -7.47 0.32
CA MET A 30 -6.98 -6.65 -0.17
C MET A 30 -7.36 -5.91 -1.46
N SER A 31 -7.97 -6.60 -2.42
CA SER A 31 -8.44 -5.95 -3.65
C SER A 31 -9.46 -4.84 -3.38
N ALA A 32 -10.39 -5.06 -2.44
CA ALA A 32 -11.36 -4.04 -2.05
C ALA A 32 -10.69 -2.82 -1.40
N ARG A 33 -9.72 -3.03 -0.49
CA ARG A 33 -8.95 -1.94 0.14
C ARG A 33 -8.17 -1.13 -0.88
N GLN A 34 -7.48 -1.81 -1.80
CA GLN A 34 -6.73 -1.17 -2.88
C GLN A 34 -7.62 -0.25 -3.73
N GLN A 35 -8.76 -0.76 -4.20
CA GLN A 35 -9.69 0.02 -5.02
C GLN A 35 -10.24 1.25 -4.28
N VAL A 36 -10.50 1.12 -2.97
CA VAL A 36 -10.96 2.26 -2.15
C VAL A 36 -9.85 3.30 -2.02
N LEU A 37 -8.64 2.89 -1.66
CA LEU A 37 -7.50 3.80 -1.48
C LEU A 37 -7.16 4.53 -2.79
N GLU A 38 -7.06 3.79 -3.90
CA GLU A 38 -6.84 4.36 -5.24
C GLU A 38 -7.91 5.41 -5.55
N ARG A 39 -9.19 5.10 -5.32
CA ARG A 39 -10.29 6.02 -5.60
C ARG A 39 -10.26 7.29 -4.76
N ILE A 40 -9.93 7.20 -3.47
CA ILE A 40 -9.89 8.40 -2.60
C ILE A 40 -8.68 9.28 -2.91
N LEU A 41 -7.54 8.66 -3.21
CA LEU A 41 -6.33 9.38 -3.62
C LEU A 41 -6.58 10.04 -4.98
N ALA A 42 -7.17 9.34 -5.94
CA ALA A 42 -7.48 9.88 -7.26
C ALA A 42 -8.47 11.06 -7.22
N LYS A 43 -9.42 11.02 -6.28
CA LYS A 43 -10.34 12.16 -6.05
C LYS A 43 -9.64 13.41 -5.56
N ARG A 44 -8.57 13.28 -4.79
CA ARG A 44 -7.84 14.41 -4.18
C ARG A 44 -6.71 14.93 -5.08
N PHE A 45 -5.95 14.03 -5.68
CA PHE A 45 -4.72 14.34 -6.41
C PHE A 45 -4.87 14.23 -7.93
N GLY A 46 -6.00 13.73 -8.44
CA GLY A 46 -6.17 13.37 -9.85
C GLY A 46 -5.64 11.96 -10.15
N PRO A 47 -5.60 11.54 -11.44
CA PRO A 47 -5.10 10.23 -11.82
C PRO A 47 -3.72 9.94 -11.21
N LEU A 48 -3.57 8.79 -10.56
CA LEU A 48 -2.33 8.44 -9.87
C LEU A 48 -1.28 7.96 -10.87
N PRO A 49 -0.01 8.40 -10.74
CA PRO A 49 1.10 7.83 -11.48
C PRO A 49 1.23 6.31 -11.30
N GLU A 50 1.72 5.64 -12.33
CA GLU A 50 1.86 4.17 -12.38
C GLU A 50 2.71 3.63 -11.21
N ASP A 51 3.76 4.34 -10.80
CA ASP A 51 4.63 3.93 -9.70
C ASP A 51 3.84 3.76 -8.37
N TYR A 52 2.87 4.62 -8.09
CA TYR A 52 2.04 4.52 -6.88
C TYR A 52 0.98 3.42 -7.00
N LEU A 53 0.48 3.16 -8.21
CA LEU A 53 -0.41 2.02 -8.49
C LEU A 53 0.32 0.69 -8.24
N TRP A 54 1.57 0.59 -8.70
CA TRP A 54 2.44 -0.55 -8.39
C TRP A 54 2.66 -0.70 -6.89
N GLN A 55 2.96 0.38 -6.16
CA GLN A 55 3.11 0.28 -4.72
C GLN A 55 1.85 -0.23 -4.03
N MET A 56 0.67 0.21 -4.46
CA MET A 56 -0.60 -0.30 -3.92
C MET A 56 -0.88 -1.75 -4.31
N GLU A 57 -0.45 -2.23 -5.48
CA GLU A 57 -0.62 -3.63 -5.88
C GLU A 57 0.22 -4.59 -5.03
N TRP A 58 1.43 -4.16 -4.64
CA TRP A 58 2.39 -4.98 -3.90
C TRP A 58 2.45 -4.66 -2.39
N GLY A 59 1.70 -3.65 -1.94
CA GLY A 59 1.64 -3.22 -0.55
C GLY A 59 1.02 -4.28 0.37
N ALA A 60 1.62 -4.49 1.53
CA ALA A 60 1.00 -5.30 2.58
C ALA A 60 -0.12 -4.53 3.29
N THR A 61 -0.99 -5.23 4.02
CA THR A 61 -2.12 -4.63 4.76
C THR A 61 -1.68 -3.45 5.65
N GLU A 62 -0.54 -3.59 6.32
CA GLU A 62 0.04 -2.57 7.22
C GLU A 62 0.34 -1.24 6.49
N TYR A 63 0.70 -1.30 5.20
CA TYR A 63 0.93 -0.11 4.40
C TYR A 63 -0.38 0.58 4.01
N PHE A 64 -1.45 -0.17 3.74
CA PHE A 64 -2.75 0.42 3.40
C PHE A 64 -3.34 1.24 4.55
N ASP A 65 -3.22 0.75 5.78
CA ASP A 65 -3.69 1.49 6.96
C ASP A 65 -2.84 2.75 7.17
N LEU A 66 -1.51 2.62 7.07
CA LEU A 66 -0.59 3.76 7.13
C LEU A 66 -0.87 4.83 6.07
N TRP A 67 -1.09 4.43 4.82
CA TRP A 67 -1.41 5.35 3.73
C TRP A 67 -2.77 6.03 3.93
N ALA A 68 -3.74 5.32 4.48
CA ALA A 68 -5.04 5.89 4.81
C ALA A 68 -4.93 6.95 5.92
N ASP A 69 -4.12 6.69 6.95
CA ASP A 69 -3.86 7.65 8.04
C ASP A 69 -3.14 8.89 7.51
N ARG A 70 -2.06 8.71 6.73
CA ARG A 70 -1.32 9.82 6.09
C ARG A 70 -2.21 10.65 5.16
N PHE A 71 -3.13 10.01 4.43
CA PHE A 71 -4.12 10.70 3.62
C PHE A 71 -5.07 11.55 4.48
N ALA A 72 -5.55 11.00 5.60
CA ALA A 72 -6.44 11.68 6.53
C ALA A 72 -5.75 12.89 7.20
N ASP A 73 -4.46 12.79 7.47
CA ASP A 73 -3.61 13.87 8.01
C ASP A 73 -3.37 15.01 7.03
N GLY A 74 -3.82 14.87 5.78
CA GLY A 74 -3.71 15.95 4.81
C GLY A 74 -2.38 15.97 4.05
N LEU A 75 -1.56 14.92 4.14
CA LEU A 75 -0.24 14.89 3.52
C LEU A 75 -0.29 14.86 1.99
N SER A 76 0.83 15.19 1.35
CA SER A 76 1.02 15.08 -0.10
C SER A 76 1.13 13.63 -0.57
N LEU A 77 0.98 13.40 -1.88
CA LEU A 77 1.09 12.06 -2.45
C LEU A 77 2.46 11.41 -2.17
N GLU A 78 3.55 12.17 -2.27
CA GLU A 78 4.91 11.70 -1.96
C GLU A 78 5.05 11.30 -0.49
N GLU A 79 4.50 12.09 0.42
CA GLU A 79 4.54 11.80 1.86
C GLU A 79 3.65 10.61 2.25
N ILE A 80 2.51 10.42 1.58
CA ILE A 80 1.65 9.26 1.78
C ILE A 80 2.42 7.98 1.48
N PHE A 81 3.12 7.94 0.35
CA PHE A 81 3.89 6.78 -0.12
C PHE A 81 5.37 6.78 0.31
N ALA A 82 5.76 7.66 1.23
CA ALA A 82 7.08 7.61 1.86
C ALA A 82 7.27 6.27 2.61
N ASP A 83 8.52 5.95 3.01
CA ASP A 83 8.92 4.66 3.58
C ASP A 83 7.89 4.05 4.57
N GLY A 84 7.88 2.72 4.59
CA GLY A 84 6.90 1.89 5.31
C GLY A 84 6.81 2.14 6.82
N PRO A 85 5.85 1.48 7.50
CA PRO A 85 5.77 1.59 8.96
C PRO A 85 7.13 1.23 9.56
N GLU A 86 7.71 2.13 10.35
CA GLU A 86 8.95 1.84 11.07
C GLU A 86 8.74 0.58 11.94
N ASP A 87 9.69 -0.37 11.85
CA ASP A 87 9.73 -1.62 12.63
C ASP A 87 9.64 -1.37 14.15
#